data_AF-A0A661DVL2-F1
#
_entry.id   AF-A0A661DVL2-F1
#
_cell.length_a   1.000
_cell.length_b   1.000
_cell.length_c   1.000
_cell.angle_alpha   90.00
_cell.angle_beta   90.00
_cell.angle_gamma   90.00
#
_symmetry.space_group_name_H-M   'P 1'
#
loop_
_entity.id
_entity.type
_entity.pdbx_description
1 polymer ?
#
loop_
_entity_poly.entity_id
_entity_poly.type
_entity_poly.pdbx_seq_one_letter_code
_entity_poly.pdbx_strand_id
1 'polypeptide(L)' 'MGYPTKVQLISRKKTANQYYINFPTAIAEAMGFSKGEIVYWEIHDRRTMVLERPDAPPSPLEKKTTR' A
#
# COMPACT_ATOMS: atom_id res chain seq x y z
N MET A 1 -7.48 -9.07 12.27
CA MET A 1 -6.08 -9.30 11.86
C MET A 1 -6.06 -9.27 10.34
N GLY A 2 -5.20 -8.45 9.73
CA GLY A 2 -5.20 -8.19 8.28
C GLY A 2 -4.64 -9.34 7.44
N TYR A 3 -4.22 -9.05 6.22
CA TYR A 3 -3.61 -10.02 5.30
C TYR A 3 -2.09 -10.03 5.51
N PRO A 4 -1.52 -11.07 6.16
CA PRO A 4 -0.09 -11.09 6.44
C PRO A 4 0.70 -11.27 5.14
N THR A 5 1.76 -10.48 5.01
CA THR A 5 2.71 -10.53 3.89
C THR A 5 4.13 -10.66 4.45
N LYS A 6 5.05 -11.17 3.64
CA LYS A 6 6.45 -11.31 4.04
C LYS A 6 7.29 -10.31 3.27
N VAL A 7 8.12 -9.56 3.99
CA VAL A 7 9.17 -8.75 3.39
C VAL A 7 10.29 -9.68 2.91
N GLN A 8 10.66 -9.54 1.64
CA GLN A 8 11.76 -10.26 1.02
C GLN A 8 12.85 -9.27 0.61
N LEU A 9 14.11 -9.66 0.76
CA LEU A 9 15.26 -8.88 0.31
C LEU A 9 15.90 -9.57 -0.88
N ILE A 10 15.86 -8.92 -2.03
CA ILE A 10 16.55 -9.34 -3.23
C ILE A 10 17.91 -8.65 -3.25
N SER A 11 18.94 -9.39 -2.82
CA SER A 11 20.32 -8.90 -2.81
C SER A 11 20.90 -8.88 -4.23
N ARG A 12 21.52 -7.77 -4.62
CA ARG A 12 22.13 -7.61 -5.95
C ARG A 12 23.62 -7.32 -5.82
N LYS A 13 24.44 -7.91 -6.71
CA LYS A 13 25.92 -7.79 -6.64
C LYS A 13 26.44 -6.44 -7.13
N LYS A 14 25.73 -5.78 -8.04
CA LYS A 14 26.21 -4.56 -8.74
C LYS A 14 25.28 -3.35 -8.56
N THR A 15 24.14 -3.53 -7.91
CA THR A 15 23.11 -2.50 -7.75
C THR A 15 22.60 -2.51 -6.32
N ALA A 16 21.84 -1.49 -5.95
CA ALA A 16 21.16 -1.46 -4.66
C ALA A 16 20.30 -2.72 -4.46
N ASN A 17 20.24 -3.17 -3.20
CA ASN A 17 19.33 -4.23 -2.79
C ASN A 17 17.88 -3.77 -2.94
N GLN A 18 17.01 -4.70 -3.31
CA GLN A 18 15.60 -4.40 -3.52
C GLN A 18 14.78 -5.13 -2.45
N TYR A 19 13.99 -4.37 -1.69
CA TYR A 19 12.98 -4.95 -0.81
C TYR A 19 11.71 -5.18 -1.61
N TYR A 20 11.10 -6.34 -1.41
CA TYR A 20 9.87 -6.76 -2.07
C TYR A 20 8.85 -7.21 -1.03
N ILE A 21 7.61 -6.77 -1.22
CA ILE A 21 6.45 -7.22 -0.46
C ILE A 21 5.35 -7.51 -1.48
N ASN A 22 4.69 -8.65 -1.36
CA ASN A 22 3.52 -8.94 -2.17
C ASN A 22 2.35 -8.08 -1.68
N PHE A 23 1.67 -7.39 -2.59
CA PHE A 23 0.41 -6.72 -2.25
C PHE A 23 -0.72 -7.76 -2.25
N PRO A 24 -1.48 -7.95 -1.15
CA PRO A 24 -2.53 -8.96 -1.10
C PRO A 24 -3.64 -8.69 -2.14
N THR A 25 -3.96 -9.69 -2.97
CA THR A 25 -4.99 -9.57 -4.01
C THR A 25 -6.33 -9.15 -3.44
N ALA A 26 -6.75 -9.74 -2.32
CA ALA A 26 -8.02 -9.39 -1.68
C ALA A 26 -8.09 -7.91 -1.23
N ILE A 27 -6.97 -7.32 -0.79
CA ILE A 27 -6.91 -5.89 -0.49
C ILE A 27 -6.93 -5.08 -1.79
N ALA A 28 -6.22 -5.53 -2.83
CA ALA A 28 -6.18 -4.84 -4.11
C ALA A 28 -7.57 -4.70 -4.73
N GLU A 29 -8.32 -5.80 -4.75
CA GLU A 29 -9.68 -5.87 -5.28
C GLU A 29 -10.65 -5.04 -4.44
N ALA A 30 -10.63 -5.18 -3.11
CA ALA A 30 -11.51 -4.43 -2.22
C ALA A 30 -11.27 -2.92 -2.27
N MET A 31 -10.03 -2.50 -2.50
CA MET A 31 -9.65 -1.09 -2.66
C MET A 31 -9.88 -0.58 -4.09
N GLY A 32 -10.18 -1.46 -5.05
CA GLY A 32 -10.37 -1.10 -6.45
C GLY A 32 -9.11 -0.52 -7.09
N PHE A 33 -7.94 -1.13 -6.86
CA PHE A 33 -6.70 -0.69 -7.52
C PHE A 33 -6.75 -0.92 -9.02
N SER A 34 -6.17 0.02 -9.77
CA SER A 34 -6.02 -0.09 -11.21
C SER A 34 -4.56 -0.33 -11.63
N LYS A 35 -4.37 -0.96 -12.80
CA LYS A 35 -3.02 -1.19 -13.33
C LYS A 35 -2.35 0.16 -13.62
N GLY A 36 -1.19 0.38 -13.01
CA GLY A 36 -0.41 1.60 -13.22
C GLY A 36 -0.80 2.77 -12.31
N GLU A 37 -1.72 2.56 -11.37
CA GLU A 37 -2.07 3.56 -10.36
C GLU A 37 -0.85 4.01 -9.55
N ILE A 38 -0.72 5.31 -9.34
CA ILE A 38 0.36 5.90 -8.52
C ILE A 38 -0.10 5.93 -7.07
N VAL A 39 0.78 5.48 -6.18
CA VAL A 39 0.54 5.46 -4.74
C VAL A 39 1.76 5.99 -4.00
N TYR A 40 1.50 6.59 -2.84
CA TYR A 40 2.54 7.16 -1.98
C TYR A 40 2.54 6.43 -0.64
N TRP A 41 3.73 5.98 -0.21
CA TRP A 41 3.90 5.37 1.10
C TRP A 41 4.56 6.38 2.03
N GLU A 42 3.88 6.70 3.14
CA GLU A 42 4.40 7.57 4.17
C GLU A 42 4.72 6.78 5.44
N ILE A 43 5.82 7.15 6.11
CA ILE A 43 6.20 6.55 7.38
C ILE A 43 5.49 7.32 8.49
N HIS A 44 4.49 6.69 9.12
CA HIS A 44 3.88 7.23 10.33
C HIS A 44 4.78 6.96 11.55
N ASP A 45 5.22 5.71 11.70
CA ASP A 45 6.16 5.29 12.75
C ASP A 45 6.90 3.99 12.37
N ARG A 46 7.70 3.42 13.28
CA ARG A 46 8.48 2.19 13.03
C ARG A 46 7.61 0.93 12.83
N ARG A 47 6.34 0.97 13.20
CA ARG A 47 5.37 -0.13 13.12
C ARG A 47 4.32 0.10 12.04
N THR A 48 4.11 1.34 11.61
CA THR A 48 2.98 1.74 10.79
C THR A 48 3.40 2.62 9.61
N MET A 49 2.90 2.28 8.44
CA MET A 49 3.00 3.09 7.22
C MET A 49 1.60 3.39 6.70
N VAL A 50 1.45 4.55 6.08
CA VAL A 50 0.20 4.98 5.44
C VAL A 50 0.38 4.90 3.92
N LEU A 51 -0.66 4.43 3.23
CA LEU A 51 -0.73 4.43 1.78
C LEU A 51 -1.72 5.49 1.31
N GLU A 52 -1.21 6.51 0.64
CA GLU A 52 -2.03 7.53 -0.01
C GLU A 52 -2.20 7.24 -1.49
N ARG A 53 -3.41 7.49 -1.98
CA ARG A 53 -3.85 7.21 -3.35
C ARG A 53 -4.55 8.44 -3.91
N PRO A 54 -3.86 9.31 -4.66
CA PRO A 54 -4.44 10.56 -5.16
C PRO A 54 -5.63 10.32 -6.09
N ASP A 55 -5.55 9.27 -6.90
CA ASP A 55 -6.55 8.93 -7.93
C ASP A 55 -7.50 7.80 -7.48
N ALA A 56 -7.59 7.54 -6.16
CA ALA A 56 -8.50 6.52 -5.65
C ALA A 56 -9.96 6.85 -6.00
N PRO A 57 -10.79 5.82 -6.25
CA PRO A 57 -12.22 6.03 -6.42
C PRO A 57 -12.80 6.68 -5.16
N PRO A 58 -13.83 7.54 -5.30
CA PRO A 58 -14.46 8.18 -4.17
C PRO A 58 -14.96 7.14 -3.18
N SER A 59 -14.78 7.42 -1.88
CA SER A 59 -15.31 6.57 -0.82
C SER A 59 -16.82 6.38 -0.99
N PRO A 60 -17.32 5.14 -1.02
CA PRO A 60 -18.76 4.88 -1.04
C PRO A 60 -19.42 5.23 0.30
N LEU A 61 -18.63 5.43 1.35
CA LEU A 61 -19.10 5.93 2.64
C LEU A 61 -19.02 7.45 2.66
N GLU A 62 -20.14 8.10 2.99
CA GLU A 62 -20.18 9.54 3.24
C GLU A 62 -19.15 9.90 4.33
N LYS A 63 -18.35 10.94 4.07
CA LYS A 63 -17.45 11.50 5.08
C LYS A 63 -18.33 12.07 6.21
N LYS A 64 -18.39 11.38 7.34
CA LYS A 64 -18.88 12.01 8.57
C LYS A 64 -17.87 13.09 8.96
N THR A 65 -18.18 14.34 8.62
CA THR A 65 -17.52 15.51 9.21
C THR A 65 -17.70 15.42 10.71
N THR A 66 -16.65 15.00 11.42
CA THR A 66 -16.60 15.18 12.86
C THR A 66 -16.34 16.68 13.06
N ARG A 67 -17.36 17.37 13.57
CA ARG A 67 -17.27 18.77 14.02
C ARG A 67 -16.46 18.85 15.31
#